data_AF-A0A660WB39-F1
#
_entry.id   AF-A0A660WB39-F1
#
_cell.length_a   1.000
_cell.length_b   1.000
_cell.length_c   1.000
_cell.angle_alpha   90.00
_cell.angle_beta   90.00
_cell.angle_gamma   90.00
#
_symmetry.space_group_name_H-M   'P 1'
#
loop_
_entity.id
_entity.type
_entity.pdbx_description
1 polymer ?
#
loop_
_entity_poly.entity_id
_entity_poly.type
_entity_poly.pdbx_seq_one_letter_code
_entity_poly.pdbx_strand_id
1 'polypeptide(L)'
;SKRGEAIDMTFDAQAGQAYYVVAQNRNSRTTGGYRASITTDLPPQPTPPPDPQPTPDPAPTPDPAPEDPSPGQSVSAEVIATQTGQVLRVLGTEQADVITVSQQAGTIMLDAAGVQSTYAGLFDSVVLYGFGGGDVIRTTYSLSLGATIFGGDGNDTIYDNSAVASAIHGQGGDDLIVSVGGGAESVSGGAGLDSFWLDTSDSVSDASASENSAGALHRISSFYQPWTNNAGDMDYVSMNIAGQDLRDPTTTSYATGYRNFSHLSLFADEPQYNDIRQGAIGDCYYLASLSSLADTDPQIIQQMITSLGDGTYAMRFHRNGSEVYLRLDGDLPTNSRGSLVYAKTGPDNELWVPLAEKAYAHFRYGQNSYASISGGWMTTVNREITGKLSHWRSTGGSTSSLAGYIRNELAAGHALTLGSYSSASSPVVGSHAYVIKSIDSAGYVTVFNPWGVDGRTWDSNYGDGLLKLSIDQIKSNFSATVSSLA
;
A
#
# COMPACT_ATOMS: atom_id res chain seq x y z
N SER A 1 -38.69 31.25 -70.51
CA SER A 1 -39.37 30.18 -71.24
C SER A 1 -40.83 30.12 -70.78
N LYS A 2 -41.68 29.35 -71.48
CA LYS A 2 -43.02 29.02 -70.94
C LYS A 2 -42.87 27.98 -69.82
N ARG A 3 -43.88 27.89 -68.94
CA ARG A 3 -43.85 26.99 -67.77
C ARG A 3 -43.69 25.54 -68.24
N GLY A 4 -42.59 24.89 -67.84
CA GLY A 4 -42.32 23.47 -68.14
C GLY A 4 -41.28 23.20 -69.24
N GLU A 5 -40.71 24.22 -69.88
CA GLU A 5 -39.62 24.05 -70.86
C GLU A 5 -38.24 24.21 -70.19
N ALA A 6 -37.32 23.29 -70.50
CA ALA A 6 -35.92 23.39 -70.10
C ALA A 6 -35.23 24.59 -70.79
N ILE A 7 -34.27 25.20 -70.10
CA ILE A 7 -33.40 26.25 -70.65
C ILE A 7 -31.98 25.71 -70.57
N ASP A 8 -31.36 25.51 -71.74
CA ASP A 8 -29.98 25.07 -71.84
C ASP A 8 -29.06 26.28 -72.01
N MET A 9 -27.95 26.30 -71.28
CA MET A 9 -26.89 27.30 -71.39
C MET A 9 -25.54 26.59 -71.45
N THR A 10 -24.67 27.03 -72.36
CA THR A 10 -23.31 26.50 -72.52
C THR A 10 -22.33 27.66 -72.46
N PHE A 11 -21.24 27.48 -71.71
CA PHE A 11 -20.15 28.45 -71.62
C PHE A 11 -18.83 27.70 -71.42
N ASP A 12 -17.73 28.32 -71.83
CA ASP A 12 -16.39 27.78 -71.61
C ASP A 12 -15.91 28.10 -70.19
N ALA A 13 -15.52 27.09 -69.42
CA ALA A 13 -15.05 27.23 -68.04
C ALA A 13 -13.56 26.88 -67.91
N GLN A 14 -12.85 27.56 -66.99
CA GLN A 14 -11.46 27.24 -66.68
C GLN A 14 -11.36 26.39 -65.40
N ALA A 15 -10.42 25.44 -65.40
CA ALA A 15 -10.24 24.51 -64.30
C ALA A 15 -9.79 25.21 -63.00
N GLY A 16 -10.39 24.85 -61.87
CA GLY A 16 -10.04 25.36 -60.53
C GLY A 16 -10.72 26.68 -60.12
N GLN A 17 -11.62 27.22 -60.95
CA GLN A 17 -12.41 28.41 -60.63
C GLN A 17 -13.89 28.06 -60.35
N ALA A 18 -14.53 28.80 -59.45
CA ALA A 18 -15.94 28.61 -59.11
C ALA A 18 -16.82 29.59 -59.89
N TYR A 19 -17.88 29.09 -60.52
CA TYR A 19 -18.85 29.88 -61.27
C TYR A 19 -20.27 29.71 -60.69
N TYR A 20 -21.06 30.79 -60.70
CA TYR A 20 -22.42 30.79 -60.19
C TYR A 20 -23.41 31.19 -61.29
N VAL A 21 -24.52 30.44 -61.41
CA VAL A 21 -25.60 30.73 -62.36
C VAL A 21 -26.76 31.42 -61.63
N VAL A 22 -27.19 32.59 -62.12
CA VAL A 22 -28.32 33.33 -61.57
C VAL A 22 -29.46 33.36 -62.60
N ALA A 23 -30.65 32.91 -62.21
CA ALA A 23 -31.85 32.97 -63.03
C ALA A 23 -32.88 33.95 -62.43
N GLN A 24 -33.41 34.86 -63.25
CA GLN A 24 -34.42 35.85 -62.84
C GLN A 24 -35.61 35.89 -63.82
N ASN A 25 -36.83 35.98 -63.29
CA ASN A 25 -38.02 36.22 -64.10
C ASN A 25 -38.10 37.71 -64.49
N ARG A 26 -38.26 38.01 -65.79
CA ARG A 26 -38.26 39.41 -66.28
C ARG A 26 -39.40 40.28 -65.73
N ASN A 27 -40.49 39.71 -65.19
CA ASN A 27 -41.70 40.47 -64.83
C ASN A 27 -42.16 40.35 -63.35
N SER A 28 -41.39 39.78 -62.42
CA SER A 28 -41.69 39.86 -60.97
C SER A 28 -40.45 39.75 -60.08
N ARG A 29 -40.47 40.40 -58.90
CA ARG A 29 -39.39 40.36 -57.88
C ARG A 29 -39.44 39.11 -56.97
N THR A 30 -40.07 38.02 -57.39
CA THR A 30 -40.18 36.79 -56.59
C THR A 30 -39.21 35.71 -57.08
N THR A 31 -38.29 35.30 -56.21
CA THR A 31 -37.33 34.19 -56.42
C THR A 31 -37.99 32.85 -56.08
N GLY A 32 -38.13 31.95 -57.06
CA GLY A 32 -38.49 30.55 -56.85
C GLY A 32 -37.25 29.65 -56.89
N GLY A 33 -37.33 28.43 -56.32
CA GLY A 33 -36.23 27.47 -56.32
C GLY A 33 -36.05 26.78 -57.67
N TYR A 34 -34.83 26.80 -58.21
CA TYR A 34 -34.44 26.13 -59.45
C TYR A 34 -33.45 25.01 -59.14
N ARG A 35 -33.62 23.81 -59.73
CA ARG A 35 -32.58 22.77 -59.76
C ARG A 35 -31.78 22.93 -61.04
N ALA A 36 -30.46 23.09 -60.92
CA ALA A 36 -29.53 23.00 -62.03
C ALA A 36 -28.72 21.70 -61.89
N SER A 37 -28.59 20.96 -62.99
CA SER A 37 -27.75 19.77 -63.09
C SER A 37 -26.66 20.09 -64.12
N ILE A 38 -25.39 19.89 -63.77
CA ILE A 38 -24.24 20.14 -64.66
C ILE A 38 -23.70 18.78 -65.07
N THR A 39 -23.59 18.54 -66.37
CA THR A 39 -22.99 17.33 -66.95
C THR A 39 -21.90 17.76 -67.92
N THR A 40 -20.67 17.30 -67.70
CA THR A 40 -19.55 17.52 -68.63
C THR A 40 -19.29 16.21 -69.37
N ASP A 41 -19.80 16.08 -70.58
CA ASP A 41 -19.48 14.95 -71.45
C ASP A 41 -18.25 15.29 -72.30
N LEU A 42 -17.20 14.46 -72.17
CA LEU A 42 -16.45 13.86 -73.29
C LEU A 42 -15.34 12.95 -72.71
N PRO A 43 -15.25 11.67 -73.11
CA PRO A 43 -14.11 10.82 -72.77
C PRO A 43 -12.94 11.08 -73.74
N PRO A 44 -11.71 11.30 -73.28
CA PRO A 44 -10.55 11.38 -74.16
C PRO A 44 -10.04 9.98 -74.56
N GLN A 45 -9.67 9.86 -75.84
CA GLN A 45 -8.95 8.73 -76.45
C GLN A 45 -7.61 8.44 -75.75
N PRO A 46 -7.12 7.19 -75.78
CA PRO A 46 -5.88 6.81 -75.11
C PRO A 46 -4.65 7.47 -75.76
N THR A 47 -3.97 8.30 -74.98
CA THR A 47 -2.59 8.75 -75.25
C THR A 47 -1.58 7.69 -74.77
N PRO A 48 -0.41 7.56 -75.43
CA PRO A 48 0.65 6.68 -74.98
C PRO A 48 1.13 7.09 -73.57
N PRO A 49 1.61 6.14 -72.74
CA PRO A 49 1.94 6.44 -71.35
C PRO A 49 3.02 7.53 -71.30
N PRO A 50 2.84 8.59 -70.49
CA PRO A 50 3.93 9.48 -70.16
C PRO A 50 5.00 8.71 -69.39
N ASP A 51 6.27 9.13 -69.52
CA ASP A 51 7.35 8.63 -68.66
C ASP A 51 6.88 8.68 -67.20
N PRO A 52 7.17 7.65 -66.38
CA PRO A 52 6.71 7.63 -65.00
C PRO A 52 7.17 8.90 -64.30
N GLN A 53 6.20 9.76 -63.97
CA GLN A 53 6.40 10.85 -63.04
C GLN A 53 7.00 10.24 -61.76
N PRO A 54 8.02 10.85 -61.13
CA PRO A 54 8.41 10.44 -59.80
C PRO A 54 7.15 10.35 -58.97
N THR A 55 6.88 9.18 -58.40
CA THR A 55 5.84 9.06 -57.38
C THR A 55 6.09 10.19 -56.39
N PRO A 56 5.07 10.99 -56.01
CA PRO A 56 5.18 11.79 -54.80
C PRO A 56 5.76 10.87 -53.74
N ASP A 57 6.82 11.31 -53.04
CA ASP A 57 7.31 10.53 -51.91
C ASP A 57 6.07 10.10 -51.11
N PRO A 58 5.98 8.81 -50.71
CA PRO A 58 4.91 8.39 -49.83
C PRO A 58 4.79 9.46 -48.76
N ALA A 59 3.57 9.97 -48.54
CA ALA A 59 3.32 10.80 -47.36
C ALA A 59 4.02 10.09 -46.20
N PRO A 60 4.87 10.77 -45.41
CA PRO A 60 5.59 10.11 -44.34
C PRO A 60 4.58 9.22 -43.64
N THR A 61 4.85 7.92 -43.59
CA THR A 61 4.08 7.04 -42.73
C THR A 61 4.00 7.78 -41.40
N PRO A 62 2.80 8.00 -40.83
CA PRO A 62 2.72 8.52 -39.48
C PRO A 62 3.75 7.75 -38.68
N ASP A 63 4.64 8.47 -37.96
CA ASP A 63 5.58 7.78 -37.09
C ASP A 63 4.79 6.70 -36.35
N PRO A 64 5.28 5.46 -36.32
CA PRO A 64 4.61 4.43 -35.55
C PRO A 64 4.27 5.05 -34.20
N ALA A 65 3.01 4.89 -33.76
CA ALA A 65 2.63 5.28 -32.41
C ALA A 65 3.76 4.78 -31.47
N PRO A 66 4.23 5.61 -30.51
CA PRO A 66 5.36 5.24 -29.66
C PRO A 66 5.17 3.79 -29.23
N GLU A 67 6.14 2.94 -29.58
CA GLU A 67 6.03 1.51 -29.29
C GLU A 67 5.82 1.39 -27.78
N ASP A 68 4.77 0.66 -27.38
CA ASP A 68 4.50 0.45 -25.97
C ASP A 68 5.78 -0.11 -25.33
N PRO A 69 6.20 0.44 -24.18
CA PRO A 69 7.44 0.01 -23.55
C PRO A 69 7.38 -1.50 -23.30
N SER A 70 8.46 -2.20 -23.62
CA SER A 70 8.57 -3.65 -23.48
C SER A 70 9.65 -4.00 -22.44
N PRO A 71 9.46 -5.05 -21.63
CA PRO A 71 10.41 -5.42 -20.59
C PRO A 71 11.74 -5.91 -21.18
N GLY A 72 12.82 -5.56 -20.48
CA GLY A 72 14.17 -5.99 -20.81
C GLY A 72 14.55 -7.33 -20.17
N GLN A 73 15.76 -7.83 -20.47
CA GLN A 73 16.38 -8.92 -19.71
C GLN A 73 17.07 -8.44 -18.42
N SER A 74 17.21 -7.13 -18.28
CA SER A 74 17.81 -6.43 -17.13
C SER A 74 17.23 -5.03 -17.08
N VAL A 75 17.13 -4.46 -15.87
CA VAL A 75 16.75 -3.06 -15.71
C VAL A 75 17.64 -2.17 -16.57
N SER A 76 17.03 -1.28 -17.33
CA SER A 76 17.72 -0.35 -18.23
C SER A 76 17.06 1.02 -18.18
N ALA A 77 17.75 2.05 -18.67
CA ALA A 77 17.14 3.35 -18.83
C ALA A 77 17.60 4.03 -20.11
N GLU A 78 16.73 4.87 -20.66
CA GLU A 78 16.95 5.62 -21.87
C GLU A 78 16.49 7.06 -21.72
N VAL A 79 17.15 7.95 -22.47
CA VAL A 79 16.87 9.38 -22.46
C VAL A 79 16.09 9.72 -23.73
N ILE A 80 14.85 10.16 -23.56
CA ILE A 80 13.94 10.52 -24.66
C ILE A 80 13.89 12.04 -24.76
N ALA A 81 14.23 12.59 -25.91
CA ALA A 81 14.13 14.03 -26.14
C ALA A 81 12.66 14.48 -26.23
N THR A 82 12.34 15.58 -25.56
CA THR A 82 11.04 16.26 -25.69
C THR A 82 11.23 17.61 -26.41
N GLN A 83 10.14 18.36 -26.59
CA GLN A 83 10.22 19.71 -27.15
C GLN A 83 10.94 20.71 -26.23
N THR A 84 10.97 20.45 -24.91
CA THR A 84 11.44 21.39 -23.89
C THR A 84 12.64 20.88 -23.09
N GLY A 85 12.90 19.58 -23.14
CA GLY A 85 13.89 18.90 -22.30
C GLY A 85 14.01 17.42 -22.66
N GLN A 86 14.05 16.57 -21.64
CA GLN A 86 14.27 15.13 -21.75
C GLN A 86 13.40 14.38 -20.74
N VAL A 87 13.03 13.16 -21.06
CA VAL A 87 12.44 12.20 -20.10
C VAL A 87 13.43 11.07 -19.89
N LEU A 88 13.69 10.73 -18.62
CA LEU A 88 14.37 9.48 -18.30
C LEU A 88 13.31 8.39 -18.21
N ARG A 89 13.32 7.43 -19.13
CA ARG A 89 12.46 6.25 -19.09
C ARG A 89 13.29 5.08 -18.55
N VAL A 90 12.87 4.53 -17.41
CA VAL A 90 13.47 3.34 -16.79
C VAL A 90 12.55 2.15 -17.06
N LEU A 91 13.13 1.07 -17.58
CA LEU A 91 12.45 -0.15 -17.96
C LEU A 91 12.95 -1.30 -17.08
N GLY A 92 12.07 -1.87 -16.28
CA GLY A 92 12.29 -3.11 -15.53
C GLY A 92 12.21 -4.36 -16.40
N THR A 93 11.89 -5.47 -15.76
CA THR A 93 11.90 -6.82 -16.32
C THR A 93 10.64 -7.59 -15.93
N GLU A 94 10.50 -8.82 -16.41
CA GLU A 94 9.42 -9.74 -15.98
C GLU A 94 9.74 -10.44 -14.64
N GLN A 95 10.75 -9.97 -13.91
CA GLN A 95 11.17 -10.50 -12.62
C GLN A 95 11.17 -9.37 -11.60
N ALA A 96 11.07 -9.74 -10.31
CA ALA A 96 11.19 -8.80 -9.20
C ALA A 96 12.46 -7.95 -9.30
N ASP A 97 12.27 -6.64 -9.46
CA ASP A 97 13.28 -5.62 -9.58
C ASP A 97 13.32 -4.72 -8.35
N VAL A 98 14.48 -4.11 -8.10
CA VAL A 98 14.63 -3.03 -7.12
C VAL A 98 15.16 -1.83 -7.85
N ILE A 99 14.34 -0.77 -7.95
CA ILE A 99 14.60 0.42 -8.75
C ILE A 99 14.50 1.64 -7.82
N THR A 100 15.60 2.36 -7.64
CA THR A 100 15.61 3.62 -6.87
C THR A 100 16.08 4.78 -7.74
N VAL A 101 15.27 5.84 -7.82
CA VAL A 101 15.61 7.09 -8.51
C VAL A 101 15.73 8.24 -7.51
N SER A 102 16.84 8.97 -7.61
CA SER A 102 17.14 10.16 -6.83
C SER A 102 17.77 11.23 -7.69
N GLN A 103 17.97 12.43 -7.15
CA GLN A 103 18.60 13.52 -7.90
C GLN A 103 19.62 14.26 -7.04
N GLN A 104 20.79 14.53 -7.61
CA GLN A 104 21.85 15.27 -6.94
C GLN A 104 22.38 16.36 -7.87
N ALA A 105 22.30 17.62 -7.44
CA ALA A 105 22.76 18.80 -8.19
C ALA A 105 22.23 18.81 -9.65
N GLY A 106 20.96 18.44 -9.84
CA GLY A 106 20.31 18.37 -11.15
C GLY A 106 20.56 17.09 -11.96
N THR A 107 21.51 16.25 -11.54
CA THR A 107 21.80 14.95 -12.18
C THR A 107 20.91 13.87 -11.58
N ILE A 108 20.23 13.09 -12.44
CA ILE A 108 19.43 11.94 -11.98
C ILE A 108 20.35 10.77 -11.69
N MET A 109 20.14 10.12 -10.56
CA MET A 109 20.84 8.93 -10.09
C MET A 109 19.85 7.76 -10.11
N LEU A 110 20.19 6.69 -10.82
CA LEU A 110 19.44 5.44 -10.85
C LEU A 110 20.27 4.37 -10.15
N ASP A 111 19.73 3.77 -9.10
CA ASP A 111 20.26 2.56 -8.47
C ASP A 111 19.31 1.41 -8.80
N ALA A 112 19.78 0.46 -9.61
CA ALA A 112 19.02 -0.72 -9.98
C ALA A 112 19.94 -1.93 -10.05
N ALA A 113 19.50 -3.07 -9.50
CA ALA A 113 20.30 -4.30 -9.43
C ALA A 113 21.72 -4.11 -8.83
N GLY A 114 21.87 -3.17 -7.87
CA GLY A 114 23.15 -2.83 -7.26
C GLY A 114 24.11 -2.05 -8.17
N VAL A 115 23.63 -1.55 -9.30
CA VAL A 115 24.38 -0.73 -10.26
C VAL A 115 23.87 0.71 -10.20
N GLN A 116 24.77 1.62 -9.87
CA GLN A 116 24.48 3.05 -9.89
C GLN A 116 24.85 3.66 -11.24
N SER A 117 23.86 4.29 -11.88
CA SER A 117 23.98 5.02 -13.16
C SER A 117 23.59 6.48 -12.98
N THR A 118 24.18 7.36 -13.79
CA THR A 118 23.95 8.82 -13.68
C THR A 118 23.55 9.41 -15.01
N TYR A 119 22.54 10.29 -15.01
CA TYR A 119 22.01 10.95 -16.19
C TYR A 119 22.01 12.46 -16.00
N ALA A 120 22.90 13.13 -16.73
CA ALA A 120 23.01 14.59 -16.74
C ALA A 120 22.28 15.14 -17.97
N GLY A 121 21.48 16.18 -17.76
CA GLY A 121 20.64 16.76 -18.80
C GLY A 121 19.61 17.69 -18.21
N LEU A 122 18.82 18.33 -19.07
CA LEU A 122 17.65 19.10 -18.67
C LEU A 122 16.44 18.17 -18.80
N PHE A 123 16.04 17.55 -17.70
CA PHE A 123 14.92 16.62 -17.65
C PHE A 123 13.62 17.31 -17.24
N ASP A 124 12.54 16.97 -17.94
CA ASP A 124 11.18 17.40 -17.62
C ASP A 124 10.52 16.46 -16.60
N SER A 125 10.74 15.15 -16.72
CA SER A 125 10.15 14.12 -15.85
C SER A 125 10.93 12.80 -15.89
N VAL A 126 10.52 11.87 -15.04
CA VAL A 126 10.97 10.46 -15.03
C VAL A 126 9.77 9.54 -15.21
N VAL A 127 9.94 8.46 -15.97
CA VAL A 127 8.92 7.40 -16.09
C VAL A 127 9.55 6.06 -15.73
N LEU A 128 8.91 5.32 -14.83
CA LEU A 128 9.38 4.04 -14.29
C LEU A 128 8.37 2.94 -14.64
N TYR A 129 8.85 1.82 -15.18
CA TYR A 129 8.07 0.61 -15.42
C TYR A 129 8.71 -0.55 -14.67
N GLY A 130 7.98 -1.21 -13.77
CA GLY A 130 8.38 -2.47 -13.14
C GLY A 130 8.18 -3.66 -14.09
N PHE A 131 6.98 -3.74 -14.67
CA PHE A 131 6.46 -4.77 -15.59
C PHE A 131 5.90 -6.01 -14.91
N GLY A 132 6.73 -6.99 -14.53
CA GLY A 132 6.25 -8.28 -14.05
C GLY A 132 7.06 -8.74 -12.85
N GLY A 133 6.42 -9.39 -11.88
CA GLY A 133 7.07 -9.76 -10.61
C GLY A 133 6.71 -8.78 -9.50
N GLY A 134 7.14 -9.06 -8.27
CA GLY A 134 6.92 -8.15 -7.14
C GLY A 134 8.07 -7.16 -7.04
N ASP A 135 7.89 -5.98 -7.60
CA ASP A 135 8.92 -4.95 -7.74
C ASP A 135 8.97 -4.02 -6.53
N VAL A 136 10.15 -3.49 -6.24
CA VAL A 136 10.34 -2.39 -5.28
C VAL A 136 10.78 -1.15 -6.05
N ILE A 137 9.86 -0.22 -6.25
CA ILE A 137 10.12 1.03 -6.98
C ILE A 137 10.13 2.19 -6.00
N ARG A 138 11.21 2.98 -6.03
CA ARG A 138 11.45 4.07 -5.09
C ARG A 138 11.86 5.36 -5.79
N THR A 139 11.22 6.45 -5.41
CA THR A 139 11.76 7.80 -5.59
C THR A 139 12.20 8.35 -4.23
N THR A 140 12.97 9.44 -4.24
CA THR A 140 13.43 10.07 -2.99
C THR A 140 13.07 11.55 -2.98
N TYR A 141 13.02 12.15 -1.79
CA TYR A 141 12.80 13.59 -1.62
C TYR A 141 13.77 14.51 -2.36
N SER A 142 14.93 13.98 -2.75
CA SER A 142 15.90 14.72 -3.56
C SER A 142 15.45 14.92 -5.01
N LEU A 143 14.52 14.09 -5.51
CA LEU A 143 13.98 14.18 -6.86
C LEU A 143 13.03 15.37 -6.96
N SER A 144 13.44 16.40 -7.70
CA SER A 144 12.63 17.61 -7.93
C SER A 144 11.83 17.56 -9.23
N LEU A 145 11.65 16.37 -9.80
CA LEU A 145 10.94 16.11 -11.05
C LEU A 145 9.73 15.23 -10.77
N GLY A 146 8.63 15.46 -11.49
CA GLY A 146 7.47 14.58 -11.41
C GLY A 146 7.81 13.20 -11.97
N ALA A 147 7.36 12.15 -11.29
CA ALA A 147 7.48 10.78 -11.76
C ALA A 147 6.15 10.25 -12.30
N THR A 148 6.21 9.35 -13.26
CA THR A 148 5.11 8.45 -13.59
C THR A 148 5.58 7.03 -13.34
N ILE A 149 4.93 6.34 -12.41
CA ILE A 149 5.36 5.03 -11.93
C ILE A 149 4.29 4.01 -12.30
N PHE A 150 4.70 2.94 -12.98
CA PHE A 150 3.90 1.77 -13.27
C PHE A 150 4.55 0.58 -12.55
N GLY A 151 3.85 -0.02 -11.60
CA GLY A 151 4.27 -1.27 -10.94
C GLY A 151 4.28 -2.38 -11.99
N GLY A 152 3.13 -2.87 -12.37
CA GLY A 152 3.02 -3.93 -13.36
C GLY A 152 2.10 -5.05 -12.89
N ASP A 153 2.34 -6.25 -13.41
CA ASP A 153 1.73 -7.47 -12.89
C ASP A 153 2.60 -8.05 -11.76
N GLY A 154 2.04 -8.24 -10.57
CA GLY A 154 2.71 -8.74 -9.38
C GLY A 154 2.35 -7.90 -8.17
N ASN A 155 2.79 -8.32 -6.97
CA ASN A 155 2.53 -7.55 -5.76
C ASN A 155 3.69 -6.57 -5.57
N ASP A 156 3.50 -5.34 -6.00
CA ASP A 156 4.55 -4.33 -6.03
C ASP A 156 4.59 -3.51 -4.74
N THR A 157 5.76 -2.95 -4.46
CA THR A 157 5.97 -1.98 -3.38
C THR A 157 6.51 -0.69 -3.96
N ILE A 158 5.67 0.35 -3.95
CA ILE A 158 6.00 1.65 -4.50
C ILE A 158 6.16 2.65 -3.36
N TYR A 159 7.35 3.24 -3.27
CA TYR A 159 7.66 4.35 -2.38
C TYR A 159 7.87 5.63 -3.21
N ASP A 160 6.86 6.49 -3.32
CA ASP A 160 7.05 7.83 -3.84
C ASP A 160 7.27 8.81 -2.69
N ASN A 161 8.28 9.64 -2.83
CA ASN A 161 8.59 10.70 -1.88
C ASN A 161 9.18 11.89 -2.62
N SER A 162 8.84 12.03 -3.90
CA SER A 162 9.32 13.12 -4.74
C SER A 162 8.88 14.46 -4.16
N ALA A 163 9.70 15.51 -4.33
CA ALA A 163 9.37 16.83 -3.79
C ALA A 163 8.20 17.52 -4.55
N VAL A 164 7.74 16.91 -5.64
CA VAL A 164 6.69 17.42 -6.54
C VAL A 164 5.76 16.27 -6.90
N ALA A 165 4.55 16.61 -7.35
CA ALA A 165 3.50 15.63 -7.65
C ALA A 165 3.92 14.58 -8.69
N SER A 166 3.61 13.32 -8.39
CA SER A 166 3.77 12.17 -9.28
C SER A 166 2.42 11.53 -9.65
N ALA A 167 2.46 10.67 -10.67
CA ALA A 167 1.39 9.74 -11.00
C ALA A 167 1.85 8.30 -10.70
N ILE A 168 1.08 7.56 -9.92
CA ILE A 168 1.44 6.22 -9.45
C ILE A 168 0.34 5.24 -9.85
N HIS A 169 0.74 4.14 -10.47
CA HIS A 169 -0.13 3.08 -10.94
C HIS A 169 0.44 1.74 -10.45
N GLY A 170 -0.21 1.08 -9.49
CA GLY A 170 0.16 -0.27 -9.04
C GLY A 170 -0.01 -1.30 -10.17
N GLN A 171 -1.20 -1.27 -10.78
CA GLN A 171 -1.66 -2.11 -11.88
C GLN A 171 -2.26 -3.44 -11.44
N GLY A 172 -1.56 -4.57 -11.51
CA GLY A 172 -2.18 -5.89 -11.26
C GLY A 172 -1.50 -6.63 -10.13
N GLY A 173 -2.19 -6.90 -9.04
CA GLY A 173 -1.64 -7.57 -7.86
C GLY A 173 -2.13 -6.89 -6.58
N ASP A 174 -1.69 -7.39 -5.43
CA ASP A 174 -1.97 -6.74 -4.15
C ASP A 174 -0.79 -5.80 -3.83
N ASP A 175 -0.91 -4.53 -4.20
CA ASP A 175 0.19 -3.56 -4.16
C ASP A 175 0.28 -2.81 -2.83
N LEU A 176 1.51 -2.44 -2.43
CA LEU A 176 1.77 -1.49 -1.36
C LEU A 176 2.25 -0.17 -1.94
N ILE A 177 1.44 0.89 -1.82
CA ILE A 177 1.76 2.23 -2.30
C ILE A 177 1.92 3.18 -1.11
N VAL A 178 3.10 3.77 -0.98
CA VAL A 178 3.45 4.69 0.10
C VAL A 178 3.88 6.03 -0.48
N SER A 179 3.12 7.09 -0.21
CA SER A 179 3.42 8.48 -0.55
C SER A 179 3.03 9.40 0.60
N VAL A 180 3.91 9.54 1.60
CA VAL A 180 3.62 10.38 2.78
C VAL A 180 4.52 11.61 2.76
N GLY A 181 3.91 12.79 2.60
CA GLY A 181 4.61 14.04 2.37
C GLY A 181 5.04 14.19 0.90
N GLY A 182 5.69 15.31 0.58
CA GLY A 182 6.16 15.55 -0.78
C GLY A 182 5.14 16.31 -1.63
N GLY A 183 4.88 15.79 -2.83
CA GLY A 183 3.92 16.33 -3.78
C GLY A 183 2.47 16.08 -3.39
N ALA A 184 1.57 16.24 -4.36
CA ALA A 184 0.17 15.83 -4.22
C ALA A 184 -0.10 14.82 -5.33
N GLU A 185 -0.03 13.54 -4.98
CA GLU A 185 0.03 12.45 -5.95
C GLU A 185 -1.35 12.08 -6.51
N SER A 186 -1.34 11.58 -7.75
CA SER A 186 -2.45 10.86 -8.34
C SER A 186 -2.15 9.37 -8.32
N VAL A 187 -2.93 8.61 -7.57
CA VAL A 187 -2.67 7.19 -7.30
C VAL A 187 -3.81 6.32 -7.83
N SER A 188 -3.45 5.18 -8.41
CA SER A 188 -4.37 4.07 -8.69
C SER A 188 -3.71 2.76 -8.27
N GLY A 189 -4.45 1.92 -7.56
CA GLY A 189 -3.97 0.58 -7.18
C GLY A 189 -4.15 -0.39 -8.34
N GLY A 190 -5.37 -0.50 -8.85
CA GLY A 190 -5.70 -1.35 -9.99
C GLY A 190 -6.43 -2.61 -9.55
N ALA A 191 -5.93 -3.78 -9.95
CA ALA A 191 -6.58 -5.06 -9.73
C ALA A 191 -5.93 -5.82 -8.58
N GLY A 192 -6.61 -5.92 -7.44
CA GLY A 192 -6.17 -6.69 -6.29
C GLY A 192 -6.70 -6.08 -5.01
N LEU A 193 -6.07 -6.37 -3.89
CA LEU A 193 -6.29 -5.70 -2.61
C LEU A 193 -5.08 -4.84 -2.27
N ASP A 194 -5.14 -3.58 -2.70
CA ASP A 194 -4.04 -2.64 -2.54
C ASP A 194 -4.04 -1.93 -1.18
N SER A 195 -2.85 -1.65 -0.66
CA SER A 195 -2.61 -0.86 0.56
C SER A 195 -2.05 0.51 0.21
N PHE A 196 -2.76 1.56 0.58
CA PHE A 196 -2.40 2.94 0.30
C PHE A 196 -2.03 3.66 1.60
N TRP A 197 -0.76 4.06 1.73
CA TRP A 197 -0.26 4.88 2.83
C TRP A 197 0.10 6.26 2.30
N LEU A 198 -0.89 7.14 2.33
CA LEU A 198 -0.86 8.42 1.64
C LEU A 198 -0.99 9.58 2.62
N ASP A 199 -0.59 10.78 2.21
CA ASP A 199 -1.00 11.97 2.92
C ASP A 199 -2.36 12.51 2.45
N THR A 200 -2.83 13.59 3.07
CA THR A 200 -4.17 14.13 2.77
C THR A 200 -4.27 14.90 1.46
N SER A 201 -3.14 15.28 0.86
CA SER A 201 -3.10 15.98 -0.42
C SER A 201 -3.23 15.05 -1.62
N ASP A 202 -2.96 13.75 -1.42
CA ASP A 202 -3.03 12.73 -2.45
C ASP A 202 -4.46 12.31 -2.81
N SER A 203 -4.62 11.89 -4.05
CA SER A 203 -5.87 11.38 -4.59
C SER A 203 -5.73 9.92 -5.02
N VAL A 204 -6.72 9.09 -4.65
CA VAL A 204 -6.84 7.71 -5.13
C VAL A 204 -8.04 7.64 -6.06
N SER A 205 -7.83 7.18 -7.27
CA SER A 205 -8.82 7.27 -8.35
C SER A 205 -9.78 6.07 -8.43
N ASP A 206 -9.38 4.91 -7.90
CA ASP A 206 -10.05 3.63 -8.15
C ASP A 206 -10.23 2.73 -6.92
N ALA A 207 -10.08 3.27 -5.70
CA ALA A 207 -10.16 2.49 -4.47
C ALA A 207 -11.41 1.59 -4.41
N SER A 208 -11.22 0.28 -4.33
CA SER A 208 -12.28 -0.73 -4.42
C SER A 208 -13.08 -0.87 -3.12
N ALA A 209 -14.26 -1.50 -3.19
CA ALA A 209 -15.06 -1.78 -2.00
C ALA A 209 -14.35 -2.74 -1.02
N SER A 210 -13.51 -3.64 -1.55
CA SER A 210 -12.71 -4.58 -0.76
C SER A 210 -11.62 -3.85 0.02
N GLU A 211 -10.84 -2.98 -0.64
CA GLU A 211 -9.82 -2.14 0.02
C GLU A 211 -10.41 -1.26 1.11
N ASN A 212 -11.56 -0.62 0.82
CA ASN A 212 -12.27 0.18 1.81
C ASN A 212 -12.73 -0.65 3.02
N SER A 213 -13.15 -1.90 2.79
CA SER A 213 -13.61 -2.80 3.86
C SER A 213 -12.45 -3.37 4.68
N ALA A 214 -11.31 -3.61 4.05
CA ALA A 214 -10.05 -4.01 4.70
C ALA A 214 -9.38 -2.85 5.46
N GLY A 215 -9.84 -1.61 5.23
CA GLY A 215 -9.26 -0.41 5.84
C GLY A 215 -7.88 -0.08 5.26
N ALA A 216 -7.67 -0.39 3.98
CA ALA A 216 -6.38 -0.28 3.30
C ALA A 216 -6.08 1.13 2.77
N LEU A 217 -7.01 2.07 2.90
CA LEU A 217 -6.82 3.48 2.53
C LEU A 217 -6.45 4.32 3.76
N HIS A 218 -5.15 4.51 3.97
CA HIS A 218 -4.59 5.33 5.04
C HIS A 218 -4.33 6.76 4.56
N ARG A 219 -4.86 7.75 5.31
CA ARG A 219 -4.70 9.18 5.01
C ARG A 219 -4.08 9.91 6.18
N ILE A 220 -2.77 10.12 6.10
CA ILE A 220 -1.97 10.71 7.17
C ILE A 220 -1.95 12.23 7.01
N SER A 221 -2.66 12.94 7.89
CA SER A 221 -2.57 14.41 7.97
C SER A 221 -1.38 14.88 8.81
N SER A 222 -0.99 14.06 9.77
CA SER A 222 0.16 14.28 10.66
C SER A 222 0.49 12.98 11.38
N PHE A 223 1.76 12.80 11.74
CA PHE A 223 2.15 11.82 12.72
C PHE A 223 1.92 12.34 14.15
N TYR A 224 1.71 11.41 15.08
CA TYR A 224 1.58 11.68 16.51
C TYR A 224 2.79 12.46 17.02
N GLN A 225 2.53 13.53 17.77
CA GLN A 225 3.54 14.48 18.29
C GLN A 225 3.63 14.42 19.82
N PRO A 226 4.29 13.40 20.42
CA PRO A 226 4.28 13.25 21.87
C PRO A 226 5.14 14.27 22.62
N TRP A 227 6.09 14.93 21.94
CA TRP A 227 7.08 15.80 22.60
C TRP A 227 6.87 17.27 22.29
N THR A 228 6.57 17.61 21.04
CA THR A 228 6.52 19.00 20.57
C THR A 228 5.65 19.14 19.33
N ASN A 229 4.93 20.26 19.22
CA ASN A 229 4.20 20.62 18.00
C ASN A 229 4.96 21.68 17.18
N ASN A 230 6.19 22.02 17.57
CA ASN A 230 7.01 23.01 16.88
C ASN A 230 7.86 22.32 15.82
N ALA A 231 7.58 22.56 14.54
CA ALA A 231 8.28 21.94 13.42
C ALA A 231 9.80 22.24 13.34
N GLY A 232 10.29 23.25 14.07
CA GLY A 232 11.72 23.54 14.17
C GLY A 232 12.46 22.82 15.30
N ASP A 233 11.76 22.02 16.10
CA ASP A 233 12.34 21.22 17.18
C ASP A 233 12.86 19.88 16.66
N MET A 234 13.95 19.38 17.25
CA MET A 234 14.53 18.08 16.84
C MET A 234 13.63 16.90 17.19
N ASP A 235 12.75 17.06 18.19
CA ASP A 235 11.80 16.02 18.61
C ASP A 235 10.47 16.09 17.82
N TYR A 236 10.36 16.96 16.82
CA TYR A 236 9.19 17.03 15.96
C TYR A 236 9.17 15.88 14.95
N VAL A 237 8.07 15.14 14.89
CA VAL A 237 7.92 14.00 13.99
C VAL A 237 7.41 14.50 12.64
N SER A 238 8.31 14.67 11.66
CA SER A 238 7.95 15.23 10.36
C SER A 238 7.16 14.26 9.48
N MET A 239 6.32 14.82 8.61
CA MET A 239 5.72 14.09 7.48
C MET A 239 6.77 13.69 6.43
N ASN A 240 7.80 14.53 6.23
CA ASN A 240 8.79 14.29 5.18
C ASN A 240 9.61 13.03 5.49
N ILE A 241 9.58 12.07 4.57
CA ILE A 241 10.30 10.80 4.67
C ILE A 241 11.79 11.04 4.33
N ALA A 242 12.62 11.38 5.32
CA ALA A 242 14.03 11.73 5.11
C ALA A 242 15.04 10.90 5.93
N GLY A 243 14.62 9.75 6.47
CA GLY A 243 15.47 8.85 7.26
C GLY A 243 15.85 9.41 8.63
N GLN A 244 14.86 9.97 9.33
CA GLN A 244 15.08 10.67 10.60
C GLN A 244 15.29 9.68 11.74
N ASP A 245 16.24 9.99 12.62
CA ASP A 245 16.37 9.38 13.94
C ASP A 245 15.26 9.94 14.84
N LEU A 246 14.45 9.08 15.44
CA LEU A 246 13.25 9.47 16.17
C LEU A 246 13.40 9.17 17.65
N ARG A 247 12.88 10.08 18.48
CA ARG A 247 13.00 9.94 19.93
C ARG A 247 12.29 8.69 20.43
N ASP A 248 13.05 7.83 21.09
CA ASP A 248 12.55 6.56 21.63
C ASP A 248 11.76 6.68 22.96
N PRO A 249 10.89 5.71 23.27
CA PRO A 249 10.29 5.58 24.59
C PRO A 249 11.34 5.40 25.70
N THR A 250 10.99 5.77 26.93
CA THR A 250 11.81 5.39 28.08
C THR A 250 11.71 3.89 28.36
N THR A 251 12.82 3.30 28.77
CA THR A 251 12.93 1.86 29.06
C THR A 251 12.91 1.58 30.57
N THR A 252 12.63 0.32 30.91
CA THR A 252 12.80 -0.27 32.23
C THR A 252 14.26 -0.69 32.46
N SER A 253 14.58 -1.18 33.66
CA SER A 253 15.91 -1.69 34.00
C SER A 253 16.34 -2.95 33.23
N TYR A 254 15.45 -3.58 32.44
CA TYR A 254 15.81 -4.73 31.61
C TYR A 254 16.63 -4.33 30.38
N ALA A 255 16.44 -3.12 29.86
CA ALA A 255 17.21 -2.59 28.73
C ALA A 255 18.44 -1.84 29.21
N THR A 256 19.53 -1.91 28.44
CA THR A 256 20.73 -1.09 28.65
C THR A 256 20.92 -0.02 27.57
N GLY A 257 20.06 -0.01 26.55
CA GLY A 257 20.08 0.96 25.45
C GLY A 257 19.24 0.49 24.27
N TYR A 258 19.34 1.24 23.18
CA TYR A 258 18.71 0.94 21.90
C TYR A 258 19.75 0.46 20.88
N ARG A 259 19.31 -0.33 19.91
CA ARG A 259 20.10 -0.72 18.74
C ARG A 259 19.20 -0.72 17.52
N ASN A 260 19.77 -0.37 16.38
CA ASN A 260 19.05 -0.36 15.12
C ASN A 260 18.89 -1.78 14.54
N PHE A 261 17.65 -2.12 14.18
CA PHE A 261 17.29 -3.39 13.54
C PHE A 261 16.68 -3.22 12.15
N SER A 262 16.74 -2.05 11.51
CA SER A 262 16.10 -1.79 10.20
C SER A 262 16.69 -2.61 9.04
N HIS A 263 17.74 -3.39 9.28
CA HIS A 263 18.28 -4.38 8.35
C HIS A 263 17.43 -5.67 8.25
N LEU A 264 16.50 -5.88 9.18
CA LEU A 264 15.54 -6.98 9.14
C LEU A 264 14.28 -6.55 8.38
N SER A 265 13.61 -7.51 7.74
CA SER A 265 12.33 -7.26 7.07
C SER A 265 11.24 -6.90 8.07
N LEU A 266 10.33 -6.00 7.67
CA LEU A 266 9.12 -5.74 8.46
C LEU A 266 8.28 -7.02 8.58
N PHE A 267 8.04 -7.63 7.43
CA PHE A 267 7.41 -8.92 7.21
C PHE A 267 8.34 -9.76 6.32
N ALA A 268 8.74 -10.94 6.78
CA ALA A 268 9.46 -11.95 5.99
C ALA A 268 8.46 -12.88 5.29
N ASP A 269 7.30 -13.10 5.90
CA ASP A 269 6.13 -13.76 5.32
C ASP A 269 4.84 -13.09 5.81
N GLU A 270 3.69 -13.74 5.62
CA GLU A 270 2.42 -13.24 6.12
C GLU A 270 2.41 -13.31 7.67
N PRO A 271 1.95 -12.28 8.40
CA PRO A 271 1.94 -12.27 9.85
C PRO A 271 1.31 -13.53 10.46
N GLN A 272 2.03 -14.21 11.34
CA GLN A 272 1.59 -15.44 11.98
C GLN A 272 1.43 -15.27 13.49
N TYR A 273 0.54 -16.07 14.08
CA TYR A 273 0.33 -16.08 15.52
C TYR A 273 1.60 -16.38 16.33
N ASN A 274 2.52 -17.17 15.75
CA ASN A 274 3.77 -17.66 16.34
C ASN A 274 4.97 -16.72 16.16
N ASP A 275 4.81 -15.57 15.49
CA ASP A 275 5.83 -14.52 15.49
C ASP A 275 5.96 -13.87 16.86
N ILE A 276 4.87 -13.98 17.64
CA ILE A 276 4.73 -13.38 18.95
C ILE A 276 5.55 -14.13 19.99
N ARG A 277 6.60 -13.45 20.47
CA ARG A 277 7.44 -13.90 21.57
C ARG A 277 7.63 -12.78 22.59
N GLN A 278 6.80 -12.78 23.62
CA GLN A 278 6.85 -11.80 24.71
C GLN A 278 8.19 -11.84 25.46
N GLY A 279 8.67 -10.66 25.87
CA GLY A 279 9.84 -10.51 26.72
C GLY A 279 9.50 -10.10 28.15
N ALA A 280 10.26 -9.14 28.66
CA ALA A 280 10.33 -8.82 30.09
C ALA A 280 9.25 -7.84 30.60
N ILE A 281 8.24 -7.50 29.79
CA ILE A 281 7.14 -6.60 30.17
C ILE A 281 5.85 -7.38 30.34
N GLY A 282 4.98 -6.92 31.26
CA GLY A 282 3.67 -7.48 31.54
C GLY A 282 2.57 -7.06 30.55
N ASP A 283 2.84 -7.06 29.24
CA ASP A 283 1.95 -6.62 28.17
C ASP A 283 1.30 -7.79 27.40
N CYS A 284 1.20 -8.96 28.04
CA CYS A 284 0.66 -10.18 27.44
C CYS A 284 -0.70 -10.00 26.75
N TYR A 285 -1.56 -9.12 27.28
CA TYR A 285 -2.86 -8.81 26.70
C TYR A 285 -2.74 -8.12 25.33
N TYR A 286 -1.69 -7.32 25.11
CA TYR A 286 -1.41 -6.67 23.83
C TYR A 286 -0.92 -7.70 22.81
N LEU A 287 0.10 -8.47 23.19
CA LEU A 287 0.69 -9.49 22.33
C LEU A 287 -0.28 -10.64 22.01
N ALA A 288 -1.12 -11.07 22.95
CA ALA A 288 -2.17 -12.06 22.69
C ALA A 288 -3.22 -11.52 21.71
N SER A 289 -3.60 -10.24 21.80
CA SER A 289 -4.50 -9.61 20.84
C SER A 289 -3.89 -9.60 19.43
N LEU A 290 -2.64 -9.15 19.27
CA LEU A 290 -1.92 -9.20 17.99
C LEU A 290 -1.84 -10.63 17.45
N SER A 291 -1.41 -11.58 18.28
CA SER A 291 -1.31 -13.01 17.91
C SER A 291 -2.64 -13.56 17.41
N SER A 292 -3.75 -13.25 18.10
CA SER A 292 -5.08 -13.72 17.70
C SER A 292 -5.57 -13.11 16.40
N LEU A 293 -5.24 -11.84 16.12
CA LEU A 293 -5.61 -11.16 14.89
C LEU A 293 -4.77 -11.69 13.72
N ALA A 294 -3.45 -11.81 13.89
CA ALA A 294 -2.56 -12.42 12.89
C ALA A 294 -3.01 -13.84 12.50
N ASP A 295 -3.50 -14.62 13.47
CA ASP A 295 -4.03 -15.97 13.20
C ASP A 295 -5.32 -15.99 12.39
N THR A 296 -6.15 -14.98 12.55
CA THR A 296 -7.54 -14.99 12.06
C THR A 296 -7.65 -14.23 10.74
N ASP A 297 -7.02 -13.06 10.69
CA ASP A 297 -6.96 -12.17 9.54
C ASP A 297 -5.64 -11.37 9.59
N PRO A 298 -4.56 -11.88 8.98
CA PRO A 298 -3.26 -11.23 8.97
C PRO A 298 -3.26 -9.89 8.23
N GLN A 299 -4.25 -9.63 7.36
CA GLN A 299 -4.38 -8.32 6.69
C GLN A 299 -4.61 -7.21 7.70
N ILE A 300 -5.25 -7.49 8.85
CA ILE A 300 -5.39 -6.49 9.92
C ILE A 300 -4.02 -5.99 10.38
N ILE A 301 -3.01 -6.88 10.47
CA ILE A 301 -1.65 -6.51 10.87
C ILE A 301 -0.91 -5.79 9.73
N GLN A 302 -1.08 -6.23 8.50
CA GLN A 302 -0.48 -5.58 7.32
C GLN A 302 -1.03 -4.15 7.10
N GLN A 303 -2.32 -3.92 7.38
CA GLN A 303 -2.93 -2.58 7.39
C GLN A 303 -2.75 -1.85 8.74
N MET A 304 -1.96 -2.40 9.67
CA MET A 304 -1.63 -1.75 10.95
C MET A 304 -0.28 -1.05 10.87
N ILE A 305 0.70 -1.64 10.18
CA ILE A 305 2.07 -1.11 10.10
C ILE A 305 2.66 -1.28 8.70
N THR A 306 3.36 -0.25 8.22
CA THR A 306 4.13 -0.31 6.96
C THR A 306 5.50 0.33 7.11
N SER A 307 6.42 -0.03 6.21
CA SER A 307 7.68 0.69 6.00
C SER A 307 7.39 1.99 5.23
N LEU A 308 8.07 3.07 5.57
CA LEU A 308 8.12 4.31 4.77
C LEU A 308 9.30 4.30 3.77
N GLY A 309 10.08 3.21 3.81
CA GLY A 309 11.22 2.93 2.93
C GLY A 309 12.46 3.80 3.15
N ASP A 310 12.46 4.71 4.13
CA ASP A 310 13.64 5.46 4.57
C ASP A 310 14.27 4.92 5.85
N GLY A 311 13.93 3.68 6.23
CA GLY A 311 14.31 3.08 7.50
C GLY A 311 13.40 3.44 8.67
N THR A 312 12.32 4.21 8.42
CA THR A 312 11.24 4.44 9.38
C THR A 312 9.94 3.72 8.96
N TYR A 313 9.00 3.62 9.90
CA TYR A 313 7.76 2.85 9.78
C TYR A 313 6.59 3.71 10.23
N ALA A 314 5.44 3.55 9.57
CA ALA A 314 4.18 4.12 10.00
C ALA A 314 3.32 3.05 10.69
N MET A 315 2.77 3.39 11.86
CA MET A 315 1.86 2.54 12.63
C MET A 315 0.52 3.24 12.82
N ARG A 316 -0.58 2.54 12.56
CA ARG A 316 -1.95 3.04 12.74
C ARG A 316 -2.61 2.38 13.95
N PHE A 317 -3.05 3.22 14.89
CA PHE A 317 -4.00 2.84 15.96
C PHE A 317 -5.29 3.64 15.84
N HIS A 318 -6.28 3.27 16.65
CA HIS A 318 -7.55 3.96 16.79
C HIS A 318 -7.73 4.53 18.19
N ARG A 319 -8.06 5.82 18.26
CA ARG A 319 -8.45 6.50 19.51
C ARG A 319 -9.74 7.26 19.28
N ASN A 320 -10.76 6.92 20.07
CA ASN A 320 -12.07 7.59 20.03
C ASN A 320 -12.75 7.58 18.64
N GLY A 321 -12.56 6.50 17.86
CA GLY A 321 -13.13 6.35 16.53
C GLY A 321 -12.36 7.08 15.41
N SER A 322 -11.19 7.65 15.73
CA SER A 322 -10.29 8.26 14.76
C SER A 322 -8.97 7.51 14.71
N GLU A 323 -8.35 7.47 13.53
CA GLU A 323 -7.02 6.92 13.35
C GLU A 323 -5.95 7.85 13.92
N VAL A 324 -4.91 7.25 14.49
CA VAL A 324 -3.73 7.92 15.03
C VAL A 324 -2.53 7.22 14.40
N TYR A 325 -1.79 7.98 13.58
CA TYR A 325 -0.60 7.49 12.90
C TYR A 325 0.63 7.86 13.72
N LEU A 326 1.49 6.88 14.00
CA LEU A 326 2.78 7.06 14.64
C LEU A 326 3.88 6.78 13.61
N ARG A 327 5.01 7.46 13.77
CA ARG A 327 6.22 7.16 13.00
C ARG A 327 7.31 6.68 13.95
N LEU A 328 8.03 5.65 13.54
CA LEU A 328 9.04 4.98 14.36
C LEU A 328 10.26 4.69 13.50
N ASP A 329 11.46 4.82 14.04
CA ASP A 329 12.64 4.20 13.43
C ASP A 329 12.78 2.73 13.87
N GLY A 330 13.77 2.06 13.29
CA GLY A 330 14.14 0.68 13.61
C GLY A 330 14.92 0.49 14.93
N ASP A 331 15.05 1.51 15.79
CA ASP A 331 15.80 1.38 17.04
C ASP A 331 14.94 0.67 18.10
N LEU A 332 15.45 -0.45 18.62
CA LEU A 332 14.72 -1.27 19.60
C LEU A 332 15.52 -1.49 20.89
N PRO A 333 14.84 -1.62 22.05
CA PRO A 333 15.49 -1.82 23.34
C PRO A 333 16.23 -3.16 23.41
N THR A 334 17.50 -3.12 23.83
CA THR A 334 18.34 -4.31 23.99
C THR A 334 19.01 -4.36 25.35
N ASN A 335 19.39 -5.58 25.76
CA ASN A 335 20.27 -5.79 26.90
C ASN A 335 21.74 -5.56 26.51
N SER A 336 22.67 -5.73 27.46
CA SER A 336 24.10 -5.51 27.24
C SER A 336 24.73 -6.43 26.19
N ARG A 337 24.07 -7.55 25.84
CA ARG A 337 24.48 -8.48 24.79
C ARG A 337 23.88 -8.14 23.42
N GLY A 338 23.02 -7.12 23.34
CA GLY A 338 22.36 -6.71 22.10
C GLY A 338 21.12 -7.51 21.74
N SER A 339 20.59 -8.33 22.64
CA SER A 339 19.32 -9.04 22.39
C SER A 339 18.13 -8.18 22.82
N LEU A 340 17.04 -8.24 22.03
CA LEU A 340 15.76 -7.62 22.37
C LEU A 340 15.27 -8.07 23.76
N VAL A 341 14.81 -7.12 24.57
CA VAL A 341 14.43 -7.39 25.98
C VAL A 341 12.93 -7.48 26.20
N TYR A 342 12.14 -6.84 25.34
CA TYR A 342 10.69 -6.85 25.40
C TYR A 342 10.19 -7.83 24.33
N ALA A 343 9.16 -7.49 23.54
CA ALA A 343 8.79 -8.34 22.42
C ALA A 343 10.00 -8.61 21.52
N LYS A 344 10.15 -9.88 21.15
CA LYS A 344 11.26 -10.37 20.33
C LYS A 344 10.77 -10.61 18.92
N THR A 345 11.72 -10.83 18.01
CA THR A 345 11.40 -11.37 16.70
C THR A 345 10.90 -12.82 16.82
N GLY A 346 10.03 -13.20 15.88
CA GLY A 346 9.57 -14.56 15.68
C GLY A 346 10.65 -15.49 15.11
N PRO A 347 10.30 -16.74 14.75
CA PRO A 347 11.18 -17.69 14.08
C PRO A 347 11.83 -17.12 12.80
N ASP A 348 11.08 -16.32 12.05
CA ASP A 348 11.46 -15.79 10.74
C ASP A 348 12.18 -14.43 10.80
N ASN A 349 12.50 -13.96 12.01
CA ASN A 349 13.24 -12.73 12.30
C ASN A 349 12.58 -11.44 11.79
N GLU A 350 11.25 -11.37 11.85
CA GLU A 350 10.46 -10.21 11.44
C GLU A 350 10.40 -9.09 12.49
N LEU A 351 10.23 -7.85 12.05
CA LEU A 351 10.21 -6.66 12.92
C LEU A 351 8.83 -6.21 13.37
N TRP A 352 7.74 -6.66 12.73
CA TRP A 352 6.42 -6.09 12.98
C TRP A 352 6.00 -6.17 14.45
N VAL A 353 6.32 -7.27 15.15
CA VAL A 353 6.00 -7.45 16.57
C VAL A 353 6.73 -6.45 17.48
N PRO A 354 8.08 -6.37 17.50
CA PRO A 354 8.78 -5.43 18.37
C PRO A 354 8.51 -3.96 18.00
N LEU A 355 8.32 -3.64 16.71
CA LEU A 355 7.90 -2.29 16.30
C LEU A 355 6.49 -1.97 16.78
N ALA A 356 5.57 -2.92 16.75
CA ALA A 356 4.23 -2.71 17.26
C ALA A 356 4.19 -2.45 18.77
N GLU A 357 4.97 -3.21 19.55
CA GLU A 357 5.14 -2.95 20.98
C GLU A 357 5.77 -1.58 21.26
N LYS A 358 6.79 -1.18 20.49
CA LYS A 358 7.39 0.18 20.56
C LYS A 358 6.35 1.26 20.29
N ALA A 359 5.57 1.11 19.22
CA ALA A 359 4.49 2.03 18.87
C ALA A 359 3.46 2.16 20.00
N TYR A 360 3.10 1.03 20.60
CA TYR A 360 2.12 0.99 21.67
C TYR A 360 2.60 1.69 22.94
N ALA A 361 3.92 1.65 23.22
CA ALA A 361 4.55 2.40 24.31
C ALA A 361 4.48 3.93 24.14
N HIS A 362 4.47 4.42 22.89
CA HIS A 362 4.14 5.83 22.60
C HIS A 362 2.64 6.09 22.74
N PHE A 363 1.83 5.25 22.08
CA PHE A 363 0.41 5.48 21.90
C PHE A 363 -0.36 5.42 23.21
N ARG A 364 -0.34 4.28 23.92
CA ARG A 364 -1.40 3.86 24.85
C ARG A 364 -1.86 4.94 25.83
N TYR A 365 -0.93 5.49 26.60
CA TYR A 365 -1.21 6.54 27.59
C TYR A 365 -0.51 7.87 27.28
N GLY A 366 0.13 8.00 26.12
CA GLY A 366 0.95 9.18 25.77
C GLY A 366 2.13 9.41 26.72
N GLN A 367 2.55 8.36 27.45
CA GLN A 367 3.64 8.45 28.43
C GLN A 367 5.02 8.18 27.80
N ASN A 368 5.07 7.64 26.58
CA ASN A 368 6.30 7.31 25.87
C ASN A 368 7.22 6.46 26.74
N SER A 369 6.67 5.35 27.27
CA SER A 369 7.39 4.49 28.20
C SER A 369 6.92 3.05 28.08
N TYR A 370 7.87 2.15 27.97
CA TYR A 370 7.61 0.71 28.03
C TYR A 370 7.03 0.26 29.38
N ALA A 371 7.36 0.95 30.48
CA ALA A 371 6.75 0.65 31.77
C ALA A 371 5.21 0.91 31.77
N SER A 372 4.75 1.84 30.94
CA SER A 372 3.35 2.25 30.89
C SER A 372 2.41 1.22 30.25
N ILE A 373 2.95 0.29 29.47
CA ILE A 373 2.14 -0.75 28.80
C ILE A 373 2.00 -2.03 29.64
N SER A 374 2.56 -2.07 30.84
CA SER A 374 2.37 -3.20 31.75
C SER A 374 0.94 -3.26 32.29
N GLY A 375 0.26 -4.39 32.08
CA GLY A 375 -1.09 -4.67 32.55
C GLY A 375 -2.20 -4.04 31.70
N GLY A 376 -3.19 -4.85 31.34
CA GLY A 376 -4.29 -4.42 30.47
C GLY A 376 -5.25 -5.55 30.13
N TRP A 377 -6.15 -5.27 29.20
CA TRP A 377 -7.16 -6.22 28.72
C TRP A 377 -7.28 -6.18 27.20
N MET A 378 -7.46 -7.35 26.61
CA MET A 378 -7.59 -7.55 25.16
C MET A 378 -8.76 -6.77 24.55
N THR A 379 -9.84 -6.54 25.32
CA THR A 379 -10.98 -5.72 24.86
C THR A 379 -10.58 -4.30 24.49
N THR A 380 -9.64 -3.70 25.23
CA THR A 380 -9.14 -2.36 24.96
C THR A 380 -8.26 -2.38 23.72
N VAL A 381 -7.35 -3.36 23.64
CA VAL A 381 -6.38 -3.49 22.54
C VAL A 381 -7.07 -3.77 21.21
N ASN A 382 -8.02 -4.71 21.17
CA ASN A 382 -8.74 -5.03 19.95
C ASN A 382 -9.41 -3.79 19.36
N ARG A 383 -10.00 -2.92 20.21
CA ARG A 383 -10.57 -1.65 19.75
C ARG A 383 -9.51 -0.66 19.28
N GLU A 384 -8.35 -0.61 19.92
CA GLU A 384 -7.25 0.26 19.56
C GLU A 384 -6.56 -0.18 18.26
N ILE A 385 -6.54 -1.48 17.94
CA ILE A 385 -6.00 -2.00 16.68
C ILE A 385 -7.03 -1.86 15.56
N THR A 386 -8.24 -2.38 15.78
CA THR A 386 -9.22 -2.61 14.69
C THR A 386 -10.26 -1.51 14.55
N GLY A 387 -10.36 -0.60 15.54
CA GLY A 387 -11.44 0.38 15.62
C GLY A 387 -12.81 -0.21 15.98
N LYS A 388 -12.93 -1.54 16.04
CA LYS A 388 -14.19 -2.27 16.26
C LYS A 388 -14.34 -2.69 17.73
N LEU A 389 -15.58 -3.02 18.11
CA LEU A 389 -15.87 -3.49 19.46
C LEU A 389 -15.46 -4.96 19.64
N SER A 390 -15.29 -5.36 20.90
CA SER A 390 -15.10 -6.75 21.28
C SER A 390 -16.19 -7.22 22.24
N HIS A 391 -16.49 -8.51 22.20
CA HIS A 391 -17.37 -9.14 23.17
C HIS A 391 -16.57 -9.77 24.29
N TRP A 392 -16.77 -9.26 25.50
CA TRP A 392 -16.30 -9.91 26.71
C TRP A 392 -17.35 -10.89 27.20
N ARG A 393 -16.93 -12.11 27.55
CA ARG A 393 -17.80 -13.11 28.16
C ARG A 393 -17.08 -13.83 29.29
N SER A 394 -17.77 -13.96 30.43
CA SER A 394 -17.28 -14.82 31.50
C SER A 394 -17.22 -16.28 31.03
N THR A 395 -16.16 -16.97 31.42
CA THR A 395 -16.01 -18.43 31.22
C THR A 395 -16.92 -19.25 32.14
N GLY A 396 -17.65 -18.63 33.08
CA GLY A 396 -18.60 -19.31 33.95
C GLY A 396 -19.76 -20.00 33.22
N GLY A 397 -20.65 -20.64 33.99
CA GLY A 397 -21.83 -21.35 33.45
C GLY A 397 -21.56 -22.81 33.11
N SER A 398 -22.33 -23.39 32.18
CA SER A 398 -22.17 -24.80 31.78
C SER A 398 -21.02 -24.99 30.78
N THR A 399 -20.38 -26.15 30.82
CA THR A 399 -19.31 -26.50 29.86
C THR A 399 -19.82 -26.51 28.41
N SER A 400 -21.03 -27.03 28.19
CA SER A 400 -21.67 -27.04 26.87
C SER A 400 -21.90 -25.64 26.30
N SER A 401 -22.31 -24.68 27.13
CA SER A 401 -22.52 -23.29 26.70
C SER A 401 -21.21 -22.62 26.33
N LEU A 402 -20.15 -22.79 27.13
CA LEU A 402 -18.83 -22.23 26.81
C LEU A 402 -18.24 -22.85 25.54
N ALA A 403 -18.31 -24.18 25.39
CA ALA A 403 -17.84 -24.85 24.19
C ALA A 403 -18.62 -24.42 22.93
N GLY A 404 -19.95 -24.28 23.05
CA GLY A 404 -20.80 -23.80 21.97
C GLY A 404 -20.46 -22.37 21.56
N TYR A 405 -20.22 -21.48 22.54
CA TYR A 405 -19.78 -20.12 22.28
C TYR A 405 -18.45 -20.09 21.51
N ILE A 406 -17.41 -20.78 22.01
CA ILE A 406 -16.09 -20.82 21.35
C ILE A 406 -16.21 -21.32 19.91
N ARG A 407 -16.99 -22.40 19.67
CA ARG A 407 -17.23 -22.89 18.30
C ARG A 407 -17.87 -21.87 17.40
N ASN A 408 -18.90 -21.17 17.89
CA ASN A 408 -19.63 -20.20 17.09
C ASN A 408 -18.76 -19.00 16.72
N GLU A 409 -17.96 -18.50 17.65
CA GLU A 409 -17.06 -17.37 17.40
C GLU A 409 -15.94 -17.75 16.41
N LEU A 410 -15.32 -18.93 16.58
CA LEU A 410 -14.31 -19.42 15.62
C LEU A 410 -14.93 -19.65 14.23
N ALA A 411 -16.14 -20.21 14.15
CA ALA A 411 -16.84 -20.42 12.89
C ALA A 411 -17.28 -19.10 12.21
N ALA A 412 -17.43 -18.03 12.98
CA ALA A 412 -17.69 -16.68 12.47
C ALA A 412 -16.41 -15.96 12.01
N GLY A 413 -15.22 -16.57 12.16
CA GLY A 413 -13.95 -15.93 11.85
C GLY A 413 -13.55 -14.86 12.86
N HIS A 414 -14.00 -14.94 14.11
CA HIS A 414 -13.61 -13.97 15.14
C HIS A 414 -12.32 -14.39 15.85
N ALA A 415 -11.42 -13.44 16.06
CA ALA A 415 -10.21 -13.64 16.85
C ALA A 415 -10.55 -13.75 18.35
N LEU A 416 -10.10 -14.81 19.01
CA LEU A 416 -10.44 -15.10 20.41
C LEU A 416 -9.24 -15.14 21.34
N THR A 417 -9.39 -14.52 22.50
CA THR A 417 -8.41 -14.57 23.59
C THR A 417 -9.05 -14.97 24.92
N LEU A 418 -8.22 -15.34 25.88
CA LEU A 418 -8.60 -15.72 27.25
C LEU A 418 -7.76 -14.95 28.27
N GLY A 419 -8.41 -14.47 29.33
CA GLY A 419 -7.74 -13.89 30.50
C GLY A 419 -7.78 -14.85 31.68
N SER A 420 -6.60 -15.23 32.20
CA SER A 420 -6.47 -16.15 33.32
C SER A 420 -6.73 -15.48 34.68
N TYR A 421 -7.23 -16.24 35.65
CA TYR A 421 -7.26 -15.81 37.04
C TYR A 421 -5.83 -15.60 37.56
N SER A 422 -5.64 -14.70 38.54
CA SER A 422 -4.36 -14.60 39.26
C SER A 422 -3.98 -15.89 39.99
N SER A 423 -4.97 -16.68 40.38
CA SER A 423 -4.82 -17.98 41.03
C SER A 423 -4.80 -19.16 40.06
N ALA A 424 -4.65 -18.93 38.74
CA ALA A 424 -4.56 -20.03 37.79
C ALA A 424 -3.40 -20.98 38.16
N SER A 425 -3.58 -22.25 37.83
CA SER A 425 -2.69 -23.32 38.25
C SER A 425 -2.07 -24.02 37.05
N SER A 426 -0.94 -24.69 37.29
CA SER A 426 -0.16 -25.40 36.27
C SER A 426 -1.06 -26.28 35.39
N PRO A 427 -0.89 -26.23 34.04
CA PRO A 427 0.14 -25.53 33.28
C PRO A 427 -0.12 -24.03 33.04
N VAL A 428 -1.31 -23.52 33.37
CA VAL A 428 -1.73 -22.16 33.05
C VAL A 428 -1.03 -21.14 33.95
N VAL A 429 -0.37 -20.18 33.34
CA VAL A 429 0.16 -18.98 34.00
C VAL A 429 -1.00 -18.08 34.43
N GLY A 430 -1.00 -17.63 35.69
CA GLY A 430 -2.01 -16.70 36.21
C GLY A 430 -1.73 -15.24 35.88
N SER A 431 -2.79 -14.42 35.89
CA SER A 431 -2.74 -13.00 35.49
C SER A 431 -2.14 -12.79 34.09
N HIS A 432 -2.48 -13.69 33.18
CA HIS A 432 -1.89 -13.81 31.84
C HIS A 432 -2.95 -13.99 30.76
N ALA A 433 -2.68 -13.47 29.57
CA ALA A 433 -3.53 -13.59 28.38
C ALA A 433 -3.07 -14.74 27.47
N TYR A 434 -4.02 -15.42 26.85
CA TYR A 434 -3.79 -16.52 25.90
C TYR A 434 -4.66 -16.33 24.66
N VAL A 435 -4.28 -16.95 23.54
CA VAL A 435 -5.09 -17.02 22.31
C VAL A 435 -5.85 -18.33 22.28
N ILE A 436 -7.11 -18.35 21.84
CA ILE A 436 -7.81 -19.59 21.48
C ILE A 436 -7.58 -19.86 20.01
N LYS A 437 -6.93 -21.00 19.71
CA LYS A 437 -6.56 -21.41 18.35
C LYS A 437 -7.63 -22.28 17.70
N SER A 438 -8.17 -23.22 18.45
CA SER A 438 -9.15 -24.18 17.93
C SER A 438 -9.90 -24.88 19.04
N ILE A 439 -11.02 -25.51 18.68
CA ILE A 439 -11.74 -26.45 19.55
C ILE A 439 -12.10 -27.70 18.75
N ASP A 440 -11.77 -28.87 19.27
CA ASP A 440 -12.07 -30.13 18.61
C ASP A 440 -13.50 -30.64 18.90
N SER A 441 -13.90 -31.70 18.20
CA SER A 441 -15.22 -32.33 18.34
C SER A 441 -15.46 -32.93 19.74
N ALA A 442 -14.38 -33.31 20.44
CA ALA A 442 -14.44 -33.79 21.82
C ALA A 442 -14.52 -32.63 22.85
N GLY A 443 -14.34 -31.38 22.41
CA GLY A 443 -14.43 -30.19 23.25
C GLY A 443 -13.11 -29.82 23.92
N TYR A 444 -11.97 -30.31 23.45
CA TYR A 444 -10.68 -29.76 23.87
C TYR A 444 -10.35 -28.51 23.07
N VAL A 445 -9.88 -27.49 23.78
CA VAL A 445 -9.50 -26.19 23.24
C VAL A 445 -7.98 -26.13 23.17
N THR A 446 -7.44 -25.85 21.99
CA THR A 446 -6.03 -25.51 21.83
C THR A 446 -5.86 -24.02 22.09
N VAL A 447 -4.96 -23.67 23.00
CA VAL A 447 -4.63 -22.28 23.32
C VAL A 447 -3.15 -22.01 23.09
N PHE A 448 -2.79 -20.78 22.73
CA PHE A 448 -1.41 -20.34 22.59
C PHE A 448 -1.03 -19.34 23.67
N ASN A 449 0.15 -19.53 24.27
CA ASN A 449 0.77 -18.63 25.22
C ASN A 449 1.68 -17.64 24.47
N PRO A 450 1.44 -16.31 24.54
CA PRO A 450 2.25 -15.30 23.83
C PRO A 450 3.72 -15.22 24.29
N TRP A 451 4.12 -15.97 25.32
CA TRP A 451 5.54 -16.17 25.65
C TRP A 451 6.29 -17.00 24.59
N GLY A 452 5.57 -17.68 23.68
CA GLY A 452 6.14 -18.59 22.69
C GLY A 452 6.69 -19.89 23.31
N VAL A 453 6.24 -20.21 24.52
CA VAL A 453 6.54 -21.44 25.28
C VAL A 453 5.33 -21.77 26.15
N ASP A 454 5.18 -23.02 26.56
CA ASP A 454 3.98 -23.50 27.29
C ASP A 454 3.79 -22.82 28.66
N GLY A 455 4.75 -21.99 29.08
CA GLY A 455 4.87 -21.40 30.41
C GLY A 455 5.52 -22.40 31.36
N ARG A 456 4.82 -23.50 31.67
CA ARG A 456 5.34 -24.65 32.44
C ARG A 456 5.27 -25.90 31.56
N THR A 457 6.22 -26.83 31.70
CA THR A 457 6.29 -28.06 30.89
C THR A 457 4.92 -28.74 30.83
N TRP A 458 4.30 -28.72 29.65
CA TRP A 458 2.97 -29.25 29.42
C TRP A 458 3.02 -30.55 28.63
N ASP A 459 3.74 -30.53 27.52
CA ASP A 459 4.00 -31.71 26.70
C ASP A 459 5.49 -31.85 26.36
N SER A 460 5.81 -32.68 25.35
CA SER A 460 7.19 -32.90 24.92
C SER A 460 7.80 -31.74 24.13
N ASN A 461 6.98 -30.80 23.64
CA ASN A 461 7.38 -29.68 22.81
C ASN A 461 7.18 -28.33 23.52
N TYR A 462 7.95 -28.11 24.59
CA TYR A 462 7.90 -26.89 25.40
C TYR A 462 8.01 -25.56 24.62
N GLY A 463 8.56 -25.60 23.40
CA GLY A 463 8.88 -24.43 22.58
C GLY A 463 7.80 -24.00 21.59
N ASP A 464 6.63 -24.65 21.55
CA ASP A 464 5.54 -24.23 20.66
C ASP A 464 4.51 -23.32 21.34
N GLY A 465 4.46 -23.29 22.67
CA GLY A 465 3.54 -22.44 23.41
C GLY A 465 2.08 -22.89 23.33
N LEU A 466 1.82 -24.10 22.83
CA LEU A 466 0.48 -24.63 22.66
C LEU A 466 0.09 -25.50 23.85
N LEU A 467 -1.12 -25.27 24.35
CA LEU A 467 -1.71 -26.09 25.40
C LEU A 467 -3.06 -26.61 24.93
N LYS A 468 -3.33 -27.89 25.19
CA LYS A 468 -4.61 -28.52 24.86
C LYS A 468 -5.43 -28.75 26.13
N LEU A 469 -6.44 -27.92 26.36
CA LEU A 469 -7.19 -27.86 27.62
C LEU A 469 -8.64 -28.33 27.43
N SER A 470 -9.18 -29.06 28.41
CA SER A 470 -10.61 -29.33 28.46
C SER A 470 -11.38 -28.06 28.83
N ILE A 471 -12.68 -28.00 28.53
CA ILE A 471 -13.52 -26.87 28.94
C ILE A 471 -13.52 -26.67 30.46
N ASP A 472 -13.49 -27.75 31.25
CA ASP A 472 -13.40 -27.62 32.71
C ASP A 472 -12.08 -26.98 33.15
N GLN A 473 -10.96 -27.33 32.48
CA GLN A 473 -9.68 -26.66 32.71
C GLN A 473 -9.73 -25.18 32.33
N ILE A 474 -10.38 -24.84 31.21
CA ILE A 474 -10.60 -23.43 30.83
C ILE A 474 -11.39 -22.69 31.93
N LYS A 475 -12.50 -23.26 32.39
CA LYS A 475 -13.35 -22.64 33.42
C LYS A 475 -12.65 -22.46 34.76
N SER A 476 -11.80 -23.42 35.13
CA SER A 476 -11.08 -23.38 36.41
C SER A 476 -9.91 -22.39 36.42
N ASN A 477 -9.31 -22.09 35.27
CA ASN A 477 -8.10 -21.26 35.18
C ASN A 477 -8.34 -19.88 34.54
N PHE A 478 -9.40 -19.71 33.76
CA PHE A 478 -9.67 -18.46 33.04
C PHE A 478 -10.93 -17.80 33.51
N SER A 479 -10.90 -16.48 33.67
CA SER A 479 -12.03 -15.67 34.12
C SER A 479 -12.95 -15.24 32.98
N ALA A 480 -12.38 -15.06 31.79
CA ALA A 480 -13.06 -14.47 30.65
C ALA A 480 -12.46 -14.91 29.33
N THR A 481 -13.31 -14.93 28.30
CA THR A 481 -12.93 -14.92 26.90
C THR A 481 -13.30 -13.57 26.28
N VAL A 482 -12.48 -13.10 25.35
CA VAL A 482 -12.70 -11.88 24.58
C VAL A 482 -12.69 -12.25 23.11
N SER A 483 -13.75 -11.88 22.39
CA SER A 483 -13.89 -12.07 20.95
C SER A 483 -13.80 -10.73 20.23
N SER A 484 -12.90 -10.64 19.25
CA SER A 484 -12.80 -9.50 18.33
C SER A 484 -13.78 -9.69 17.17
N LEU A 485 -14.63 -8.68 16.93
CA LEU A 485 -15.59 -8.67 15.83
C LEU A 485 -15.00 -8.08 14.54
N ALA A 486 -13.68 -8.16 14.42
CA ALA A 486 -12.95 -7.44 13.40
C ALA A 486 -13.09 -8.10 12.03
#